data_AF-A0A7C4N2M0-F1
#
_entry.id   AF-A0A7C4N2M0-F1
#
_cell.length_a   1.000
_cell.length_b   1.000
_cell.length_c   1.000
_cell.angle_alpha   90.00
_cell.angle_beta   90.00
_cell.angle_gamma   90.00
#
_symmetry.space_group_name_H-M   'P 1'
#
loop_
_entity.id
_entity.type
_entity.pdbx_description
1 polymer ?
#
loop_
_entity_poly.entity_id
_entity_poly.type
_entity_poly.pdbx_seq_one_letter_code
_entity_poly.pdbx_strand_id
1 'polypeptide(L)'
;MQTISIKSRSPEKTIPLLTNAIAREKRIVMDSLRTTRQRVESLAKEMGVDVSKLMRGEVDHDETRDMRLLELEGETELLRHLESELSELETLEICR
;
A
#
# COMPACT_ATOMS: atom_id res chain seq x y z
N MET A 1 -4.38 -18.36 -11.81
CA MET A 1 -4.77 -18.41 -10.39
C MET A 1 -4.28 -19.71 -9.79
N GLN A 2 -3.78 -19.66 -8.56
CA GLN A 2 -3.39 -20.84 -7.79
C GLN A 2 -4.29 -20.95 -6.55
N THR A 3 -4.59 -22.16 -6.13
CA THR A 3 -5.47 -22.40 -4.96
C THR A 3 -4.63 -22.80 -3.76
N ILE A 4 -4.93 -22.20 -2.60
CA ILE A 4 -4.41 -22.59 -1.30
C ILE A 4 -5.50 -23.34 -0.54
N SER A 5 -5.21 -24.54 -0.03
CA SER A 5 -6.18 -25.35 0.73
C SER A 5 -5.98 -25.20 2.24
N ILE A 6 -7.07 -24.91 2.96
CA ILE A 6 -7.07 -24.77 4.42
C ILE A 6 -7.90 -25.91 5.01
N LYS A 7 -7.32 -26.71 5.91
CA LYS A 7 -8.06 -27.73 6.68
C LYS A 7 -8.70 -27.11 7.90
N SER A 8 -10.01 -27.30 8.09
CA SER A 8 -10.74 -26.84 9.27
C SER A 8 -11.64 -27.93 9.83
N ARG A 9 -11.84 -27.93 11.16
CA ARG A 9 -12.81 -28.78 11.86
C ARG A 9 -14.24 -28.20 11.82
N SER A 10 -14.39 -26.95 11.38
CA SER A 10 -15.67 -26.24 11.32
C SER A 10 -15.72 -25.27 10.12
N PRO A 11 -15.76 -25.78 8.87
CA PRO A 11 -15.80 -24.95 7.67
C PRO A 11 -16.89 -23.87 7.69
N GLU A 12 -18.05 -24.18 8.27
CA GLU A 12 -19.20 -23.29 8.43
C GLU A 12 -18.89 -22.06 9.29
N LYS A 13 -17.90 -22.14 10.18
CA LYS A 13 -17.40 -21.00 10.97
C LYS A 13 -16.15 -20.38 10.37
N THR A 14 -15.28 -21.18 9.78
CA THR A 14 -14.00 -20.72 9.21
C THR A 14 -14.21 -19.87 7.97
N ILE A 15 -15.12 -20.24 7.08
CA ILE A 15 -15.37 -19.48 5.84
C ILE A 15 -15.80 -18.04 6.16
N PRO A 16 -16.85 -17.78 6.98
CA PRO A 16 -17.23 -16.41 7.35
C PRO A 16 -16.11 -15.63 8.05
N LEU A 17 -15.33 -16.29 8.90
CA LEU A 17 -14.20 -15.66 9.59
C LEU A 17 -13.15 -15.15 8.60
N LEU A 18 -12.73 -16.00 7.64
CA LEU A 18 -11.77 -15.64 6.61
C LEU A 18 -12.32 -14.56 5.67
N THR A 19 -13.60 -14.64 5.29
CA THR A 19 -14.25 -13.58 4.50
C THR A 19 -14.18 -12.23 5.21
N ASN A 20 -14.52 -12.21 6.51
CA ASN A 20 -14.47 -10.98 7.30
C ASN A 20 -13.03 -10.47 7.50
N ALA A 21 -12.07 -11.37 7.68
CA ALA A 21 -10.66 -11.02 7.80
C ALA A 21 -10.14 -10.33 6.52
N ILE A 22 -10.38 -10.92 5.35
CA ILE A 22 -10.00 -10.34 4.05
C ILE A 22 -10.67 -8.97 3.85
N ALA A 23 -11.97 -8.86 4.14
CA ALA A 23 -12.68 -7.59 4.02
C ALA A 23 -12.16 -6.51 4.99
N ARG A 24 -11.75 -6.90 6.19
CA ARG A 24 -11.14 -6.00 7.18
C ARG A 24 -9.76 -5.54 6.72
N GLU A 25 -8.95 -6.46 6.21
CA GLU A 25 -7.61 -6.15 5.70
C GLU A 25 -7.67 -5.16 4.54
N LYS A 26 -8.56 -5.41 3.57
CA LYS A 26 -8.82 -4.47 2.46
C LYS A 26 -9.13 -3.06 2.98
N ARG A 27 -9.98 -2.93 4.00
CA ARG A 27 -10.32 -1.62 4.58
C ARG A 27 -9.11 -0.94 5.21
N ILE A 28 -8.30 -1.68 5.97
CA ILE A 28 -7.10 -1.15 6.63
C ILE A 28 -6.11 -0.66 5.56
N VAL A 29 -5.82 -1.48 4.57
CA VAL A 29 -4.91 -1.13 3.47
C VAL A 29 -5.44 0.11 2.74
N MET A 30 -6.72 0.16 2.37
CA MET A 30 -7.32 1.33 1.72
C MET A 30 -7.21 2.62 2.54
N ASP A 31 -7.43 2.55 3.85
CA ASP A 31 -7.31 3.71 4.73
C ASP A 31 -5.86 4.19 4.82
N SER A 32 -4.90 3.27 4.98
CA SER A 32 -3.46 3.56 4.92
C SER A 32 -3.07 4.20 3.60
N LEU A 33 -3.55 3.64 2.48
CA LEU A 33 -3.30 4.14 1.12
C LEU A 33 -3.74 5.60 0.96
N ARG A 34 -4.95 5.93 1.46
CA ARG A 34 -5.46 7.31 1.44
C ARG A 34 -4.54 8.25 2.22
N THR A 35 -4.13 7.86 3.43
CA THR A 35 -3.28 8.69 4.28
C THR A 35 -1.88 8.87 3.71
N THR A 36 -1.25 7.79 3.22
CA THR A 36 0.07 7.86 2.59
C THR A 36 0.04 8.70 1.32
N ARG A 37 -0.99 8.54 0.47
CA ARG A 37 -1.15 9.37 -0.74
C ARG A 37 -1.25 10.85 -0.41
N GLN A 38 -2.04 11.22 0.61
CA GLN A 38 -2.14 12.61 1.08
C GLN A 38 -0.79 13.14 1.57
N ARG A 39 0.02 12.30 2.22
CA ARG A 39 1.35 12.69 2.71
C ARG A 39 2.34 12.91 1.56
N VAL A 40 2.38 12.00 0.59
CA VAL A 40 3.18 12.14 -0.64
C VAL A 40 2.81 13.44 -1.37
N GLU A 41 1.51 13.69 -1.58
CA GLU A 41 1.03 14.92 -2.24
C GLU A 41 1.43 16.19 -1.47
N SER A 42 1.34 16.16 -0.15
CA SER A 42 1.70 17.30 0.70
C SER A 42 3.20 17.58 0.65
N LEU A 43 4.04 16.56 0.84
CA LEU A 43 5.50 16.68 0.80
C LEU A 43 5.99 17.15 -0.59
N ALA A 44 5.45 16.57 -1.67
CA ALA A 44 5.77 16.98 -3.03
C ALA A 44 5.42 18.45 -3.28
N LYS A 45 4.24 18.88 -2.81
CA LYS A 45 3.79 20.27 -2.94
C LYS A 45 4.64 21.24 -2.11
N GLU A 46 4.98 20.89 -0.88
CA GLU A 46 5.81 21.71 0.00
C GLU A 46 7.21 21.94 -0.56
N MET A 47 7.78 20.92 -1.22
CA MET A 47 9.11 21.01 -1.82
C MET A 47 9.11 21.51 -3.27
N GLY A 48 7.94 21.59 -3.91
CA GLY A 48 7.82 21.91 -5.33
C GLY A 48 8.49 20.87 -6.24
N VAL A 49 8.46 19.59 -5.82
CA VAL A 49 9.16 18.49 -6.49
C VAL A 49 8.18 17.63 -7.27
N ASP A 50 8.57 17.24 -8.48
CA ASP A 50 7.89 16.21 -9.25
C ASP A 50 8.33 14.84 -8.73
N VAL A 51 7.39 14.11 -8.11
CA VAL A 51 7.63 12.77 -7.54
C VAL A 51 8.17 11.80 -8.59
N SER A 52 7.69 11.88 -9.84
CA SER A 52 8.14 10.97 -10.89
C SER A 52 9.59 11.23 -11.28
N LYS A 53 10.04 12.49 -11.26
CA LYS A 53 11.44 12.86 -11.48
C LYS A 53 12.31 12.41 -10.30
N LEU A 54 11.83 12.63 -9.08
CA LEU A 54 12.52 12.21 -7.87
C LEU A 54 12.79 10.70 -7.88
N MET A 55 11.76 9.89 -8.13
CA MET A 55 11.88 8.43 -8.19
C MET A 55 12.77 7.92 -9.35
N ARG A 56 13.09 8.76 -10.34
CA ARG A 56 14.06 8.45 -11.41
C ARG A 56 15.49 8.94 -11.09
N GLY A 57 15.70 9.57 -9.94
CA GLY A 57 16.98 10.17 -9.56
C GLY A 57 17.31 11.45 -10.34
N GLU A 58 16.30 12.12 -10.91
CA GLU A 58 16.47 13.35 -11.70
C GLU A 58 16.38 14.63 -10.82
N VAL A 59 16.29 14.46 -9.50
CA VAL A 59 16.21 15.55 -8.52
C VAL A 59 17.47 15.54 -7.68
N ASP A 60 18.23 16.64 -7.76
CA ASP A 60 19.44 16.80 -6.97
C ASP A 60 19.12 16.93 -5.48
N HIS A 61 19.78 16.10 -4.69
CA HIS A 61 19.74 16.18 -3.25
C HIS A 61 20.80 17.20 -2.80
N ASP A 62 20.34 18.36 -2.33
CA ASP A 62 21.19 19.32 -1.63
C ASP A 62 21.09 19.13 -0.11
N GLU A 63 22.13 19.54 0.62
CA GLU A 63 22.21 19.36 2.08
C GLU A 63 21.04 19.98 2.85
N THR A 64 20.32 20.95 2.27
CA THR A 64 19.20 21.63 2.92
C THR A 64 17.87 20.89 2.79
N ARG A 65 17.74 20.03 1.77
CA ARG A 65 16.50 19.31 1.43
C ARG A 65 16.63 17.79 1.44
N ASP A 66 17.84 17.26 1.53
CA ASP A 66 18.17 15.83 1.48
C ASP A 66 17.23 14.98 2.34
N MET A 67 17.09 15.31 3.64
CA MET A 67 16.22 14.57 4.56
C MET A 67 14.74 14.54 4.14
N ARG A 68 14.22 15.63 3.55
CA ARG A 68 12.82 15.70 3.12
C ARG A 68 12.59 14.99 1.78
N LEU A 69 13.60 15.00 0.90
CA LEU A 69 13.56 14.24 -0.34
C LEU A 69 13.58 12.74 -0.04
N LEU A 70 14.44 12.29 0.88
CA LEU A 70 14.45 10.91 1.38
C LEU A 70 13.12 10.50 2.03
N GLU A 71 12.49 11.40 2.79
CA GLU A 71 11.16 11.16 3.35
C GLU A 71 10.12 10.96 2.23
N LEU A 72 10.12 11.82 1.21
CA LEU A 72 9.20 11.69 0.08
C LEU A 72 9.44 10.41 -0.74
N GLU A 73 10.69 10.01 -0.95
CA GLU A 73 11.03 8.73 -1.58
C GLU A 73 10.48 7.56 -0.78
N GLY A 74 10.68 7.56 0.55
CA GLY A 74 10.18 6.53 1.45
C GLY A 74 8.65 6.43 1.45
N GLU A 75 7.94 7.56 1.53
CA GLU A 75 6.48 7.59 1.49
C GLU A 75 5.93 7.16 0.11
N THR A 76 6.65 7.47 -0.97
CA THR A 76 6.29 7.04 -2.33
C THR A 76 6.46 5.53 -2.50
N GLU A 77 7.54 4.96 -1.96
CA GLU A 77 7.75 3.51 -1.99
C GLU A 77 6.71 2.78 -1.13
N LEU A 78 6.37 3.33 0.04
CA LEU A 78 5.28 2.81 0.87
C LEU A 78 3.94 2.84 0.13
N LEU A 79 3.64 3.93 -0.57
CA LEU A 79 2.43 4.05 -1.38
C LEU A 79 2.37 2.93 -2.44
N ARG A 80 3.46 2.71 -3.17
CA ARG A 80 3.56 1.66 -4.19
C ARG A 80 3.34 0.27 -3.59
N HIS A 81 3.92 0.02 -2.41
CA HIS A 81 3.74 -1.24 -1.71
C HIS A 81 2.28 -1.48 -1.32
N LEU A 82 1.60 -0.48 -0.75
CA LEU A 82 0.19 -0.56 -0.38
C LEU A 82 -0.73 -0.76 -1.59
N GLU A 83 -0.43 -0.12 -2.73
CA GLU A 83 -1.17 -0.33 -3.99
C GLU A 83 -1.03 -1.77 -4.49
N SER A 84 0.17 -2.33 -4.42
CA SER A 84 0.41 -3.74 -4.75
C SER A 84 -0.35 -4.67 -3.81
N GLU A 85 -0.31 -4.42 -2.50
CA GLU A 85 -1.00 -5.24 -1.51
C GLU A 85 -2.52 -5.21 -1.69
N LEU A 86 -3.09 -4.03 -1.93
CA LEU A 86 -4.52 -3.90 -2.22
C LEU A 86 -4.90 -4.68 -3.47
N SER A 87 -4.10 -4.58 -4.54
CA SER A 87 -4.35 -5.31 -5.78
C SER A 87 -4.35 -6.82 -5.56
N GLU A 88 -3.37 -7.35 -4.82
CA GLU A 88 -3.31 -8.77 -4.46
C GLU A 88 -4.53 -9.19 -3.62
N LEU A 89 -4.91 -8.41 -2.60
CA LEU A 89 -6.10 -8.66 -1.78
C LEU A 89 -7.38 -8.66 -2.62
N GLU A 90 -7.49 -7.77 -3.61
CA GLU A 90 -8.63 -7.69 -4.52
C GLU A 90 -8.81 -8.96 -5.37
N THR A 91 -7.73 -9.67 -5.68
CA THR A 91 -7.77 -10.96 -6.38
C THR A 91 -8.16 -12.15 -5.50
N LEU A 92 -8.16 -11.98 -4.17
CA LEU A 92 -8.46 -13.08 -3.25
C LEU A 92 -9.95 -13.45 -3.25
N GLU A 93 -10.21 -14.73 -3.49
CA GLU A 93 -11.54 -15.32 -3.46
C GLU A 93 -11.54 -16.58 -2.57
N ILE A 94 -12.60 -16.76 -1.78
CA ILE A 94 -12.81 -18.00 -1.03
C ILE A 94 -13.69 -18.91 -1.87
N CYS A 95 -13.06 -19.90 -2.50
CA CYS A 95 -13.76 -20.97 -3.21
C CYS A 95 -14.45 -21.91 -2.21
N ARG A 96 -15.65 -22.40 -2.56
CA ARG A 96 -16.43 -23.34 -1.74
C ARG A 96 -16.33 -24.75 -2.29
#